data_AF-A0A956TTQ8-F1
#
_entry.id   AF-A0A956TTQ8-F1
#
_cell.length_a   1.000
_cell.length_b   1.000
_cell.length_c   1.000
_cell.angle_alpha   90.00
_cell.angle_beta   90.00
_cell.angle_gamma   90.00
#
_symmetry.space_group_name_H-M   'P 1'
#
loop_
_entity.id
_entity.type
_entity.pdbx_description
1 polymer ?
#
loop_
_entity_poly.entity_id
_entity_poly.type
_entity_poly.pdbx_seq_one_letter_code
_entity_poly.pdbx_strand_id
1 'polypeptide(L)'
;MGVARTTAAPPHGVFVPFATDTPLCPAVFLERPNRFVAFVELDGERQRVHVPDPGRLPELMIPGTACMLTDYGLRPNRKTRYALTLIRNPKDTHWVCINTQQPNQLVKRLLLEGTLPGHETDTLIKAESKWGQSRFDFLVDSNGQQHFIEVKAVSLVDDTHAPNGRGLFPDAPTVRGTKHLKELIEAHTHHGYRATVLFVIQRDDAVSVEANVSTDPTFAATLTEACQAGVGLEAIRVHYTPEGMTVHPELLPVYT
;
A
#
# COMPACT_ATOMS: atom_id res chain seq x y z
N MET A 1 -8.54 -19.48 29.61
CA MET A 1 -9.24 -18.18 29.76
C MET A 1 -8.29 -17.08 29.35
N GLY A 2 -8.74 -16.14 28.51
CA GLY A 2 -8.02 -14.92 28.17
C GLY A 2 -7.30 -14.94 26.83
N VAL A 3 -8.05 -15.00 25.72
CA VAL A 3 -7.53 -14.52 24.43
C VAL A 3 -7.52 -13.00 24.53
N ALA A 4 -6.35 -12.40 24.62
CA ALA A 4 -6.19 -10.95 24.59
C ALA A 4 -6.73 -10.43 23.24
N ARG A 5 -7.96 -9.91 23.28
CA ARG A 5 -8.51 -9.06 22.22
C ARG A 5 -7.90 -7.68 22.40
N THR A 6 -6.89 -7.35 21.60
CA THR A 6 -6.39 -5.97 21.53
C THR A 6 -5.81 -5.72 20.15
N THR A 7 -6.64 -5.10 19.30
CA THR A 7 -6.31 -3.93 18.48
C THR A 7 -7.66 -3.35 18.05
N ALA A 8 -8.26 -2.50 18.89
CA ALA A 8 -9.43 -1.74 18.48
C ALA A 8 -9.04 -0.85 17.30
N ALA A 9 -9.87 -0.78 16.27
CA ALA A 9 -9.70 0.18 15.19
C ALA A 9 -9.56 1.60 15.78
N PRO A 10 -8.67 2.46 15.26
CA PRO A 10 -8.57 3.82 15.76
C PRO A 10 -9.94 4.51 15.59
N PRO A 11 -10.45 5.20 16.63
CA PRO A 11 -11.86 5.59 16.74
C PRO A 11 -12.39 6.59 15.68
N HIS A 12 -11.56 7.04 14.73
CA HIS A 12 -11.88 8.10 13.77
C HIS A 12 -11.53 7.80 12.31
N GLY A 13 -11.15 6.56 11.96
CA GLY A 13 -10.77 6.20 10.58
C GLY A 13 -11.86 5.51 9.76
N VAL A 14 -11.69 5.48 8.44
CA VAL A 14 -12.53 4.70 7.52
C VAL A 14 -12.09 3.25 7.57
N PHE A 15 -12.96 2.36 8.07
CA PHE A 15 -12.67 0.92 8.09
C PHE A 15 -13.09 0.27 6.78
N VAL A 16 -12.15 -0.44 6.17
CA VAL A 16 -12.32 -1.17 4.92
C VAL A 16 -12.04 -2.66 5.20
N PRO A 17 -13.05 -3.54 5.19
CA PRO A 17 -12.82 -4.97 5.37
C PRO A 17 -12.08 -5.56 4.17
N PHE A 18 -11.36 -6.66 4.37
CA PHE A 18 -10.83 -7.44 3.25
C PHE A 18 -11.97 -7.91 2.34
N ALA A 19 -11.75 -7.84 1.03
CA ALA A 19 -12.72 -8.30 0.03
C ALA A 19 -12.62 -9.82 -0.16
N THR A 20 -12.95 -10.59 0.89
CA THR A 20 -12.87 -12.05 0.94
C THR A 20 -14.22 -12.66 1.32
N ASP A 21 -14.50 -13.86 0.79
CA ASP A 21 -15.76 -14.58 1.06
C ASP A 21 -15.81 -15.11 2.51
N THR A 22 -14.65 -15.32 3.12
CA THR A 22 -14.48 -15.80 4.49
C THR A 22 -13.48 -14.93 5.26
N PRO A 23 -13.49 -14.97 6.61
CA PRO A 23 -12.42 -14.39 7.42
C PRO A 23 -11.04 -14.95 7.04
N LEU A 24 -9.99 -14.18 7.29
CA LEU A 24 -8.64 -14.67 7.07
C LEU A 24 -8.30 -15.82 8.04
N CYS A 25 -7.59 -16.83 7.54
CA CYS A 25 -7.18 -17.99 8.32
C CYS A 25 -5.84 -17.69 9.03
N PRO A 26 -5.76 -17.83 10.37
CA PRO A 26 -4.50 -17.69 11.10
C PRO A 26 -3.57 -18.86 10.80
N ALA A 27 -2.29 -18.57 10.58
CA ALA A 27 -1.28 -19.57 10.27
C ALA A 27 0.11 -19.15 10.79
N VAL A 28 1.08 -20.05 10.75
CA VAL A 28 2.47 -19.78 11.10
C VAL A 28 3.35 -19.92 9.86
N PHE A 29 4.12 -18.90 9.53
CA PHE A 29 5.03 -18.94 8.40
C PHE A 29 6.16 -19.95 8.64
N LEU A 30 6.47 -20.79 7.65
CA LEU A 30 7.54 -21.80 7.74
C LEU A 30 8.73 -21.45 6.85
N GLU A 31 8.51 -21.30 5.55
CA GLU A 31 9.58 -20.98 4.60
C GLU A 31 9.03 -20.42 3.29
N ARG A 32 9.88 -19.72 2.53
CA ARG A 32 9.57 -19.18 1.21
C ARG A 32 10.62 -19.60 0.19
N PRO A 33 10.47 -20.79 -0.43
CA PRO A 33 11.48 -21.33 -1.34
C PRO A 33 11.64 -20.52 -2.64
N ASN A 34 10.64 -19.72 -3.03
CA ASN A 34 10.75 -18.80 -4.17
C ASN A 34 9.80 -17.61 -4.03
N ARG A 35 9.91 -16.65 -4.96
CA ARG A 35 9.14 -15.39 -4.94
C ARG A 35 7.63 -15.53 -4.85
N PHE A 36 7.01 -16.61 -5.37
CA PHE A 36 5.55 -16.71 -5.44
C PHE A 36 4.94 -17.84 -4.61
N VAL A 37 5.77 -18.58 -3.87
CA VAL A 37 5.33 -19.73 -3.07
C VAL A 37 5.96 -19.66 -1.69
N ALA A 38 5.13 -19.81 -0.67
CA ALA A 38 5.54 -20.07 0.71
C ALA A 38 4.88 -21.34 1.23
N PHE A 39 5.45 -21.87 2.30
CA PHE A 39 4.86 -22.87 3.16
C PHE A 39 4.52 -22.26 4.50
N VAL A 40 3.36 -22.64 5.03
CA VAL A 40 2.84 -22.20 6.33
C VAL A 40 2.31 -23.43 7.06
N GLU A 41 2.25 -23.37 8.39
CA GLU A 41 1.50 -24.30 9.21
C GLU A 41 0.10 -23.72 9.44
N LEU A 42 -0.93 -24.44 9.01
CA LEU A 42 -2.34 -24.11 9.20
C LEU A 42 -3.01 -25.35 9.78
N ASP A 43 -3.64 -25.22 10.95
CA ASP A 43 -4.29 -26.32 11.67
C ASP A 43 -3.37 -27.54 11.90
N GLY A 44 -2.08 -27.30 12.14
CA GLY A 44 -1.05 -28.34 12.35
C GLY A 44 -0.55 -29.01 11.07
N GLU A 45 -1.05 -28.60 9.90
CA GLU A 45 -0.62 -29.14 8.61
C GLU A 45 0.22 -28.13 7.82
N ARG A 46 1.22 -28.65 7.10
CA ARG A 46 2.05 -27.87 6.18
C ARG A 46 1.26 -27.57 4.91
N GLN A 47 0.87 -26.32 4.73
CA GLN A 47 0.12 -25.83 3.56
C GLN A 47 1.01 -25.04 2.59
N ARG A 48 0.80 -25.25 1.30
CA ARG A 48 1.44 -24.47 0.23
C ARG A 48 0.57 -23.26 -0.12
N VAL A 49 1.12 -22.05 -0.05
CA VAL A 49 0.39 -20.80 -0.27
C VAL A 49 1.05 -19.95 -1.34
N HIS A 50 0.25 -19.11 -2.01
CA HIS A 50 0.76 -18.09 -2.91
C HIS A 50 1.25 -16.87 -2.14
N VAL A 51 2.36 -16.26 -2.58
CA VAL A 51 2.85 -14.97 -2.06
C VAL A 51 2.62 -13.90 -3.14
N PRO A 52 1.69 -12.95 -2.93
CA PRO A 52 1.38 -11.87 -3.87
C PRO A 52 2.36 -10.68 -3.79
N ASP A 53 3.65 -10.98 -3.59
CA ASP A 53 4.73 -9.99 -3.55
C ASP A 53 5.95 -10.54 -4.32
N PRO A 54 6.51 -9.81 -5.30
CA PRO A 54 7.70 -10.26 -6.01
C PRO A 54 9.02 -10.06 -5.22
N GLY A 55 9.04 -9.18 -4.21
CA GLY A 55 10.16 -8.86 -3.33
C GLY A 55 10.46 -9.97 -2.33
N ARG A 56 11.68 -10.01 -1.80
CA ARG A 56 12.14 -11.11 -0.92
C ARG A 56 11.62 -10.99 0.52
N LEU A 57 11.46 -9.77 1.04
CA LEU A 57 10.97 -9.46 2.38
C LEU A 57 11.67 -10.28 3.50
N PRO A 58 13.01 -10.39 3.50
CA PRO A 58 13.74 -11.28 4.44
C PRO A 58 13.52 -10.94 5.91
N GLU A 59 13.23 -9.67 6.22
CA GLU A 59 12.92 -9.18 7.55
C GLU A 59 11.54 -9.59 8.07
N LEU A 60 10.61 -9.93 7.16
CA LEU A 60 9.25 -10.38 7.51
C LEU A 60 9.11 -11.90 7.40
N MET A 61 9.77 -12.51 6.43
CA MET A 61 9.63 -13.93 6.05
C MET A 61 10.51 -14.83 6.94
N ILE A 62 10.35 -14.71 8.26
CA ILE A 62 11.12 -15.47 9.27
C ILE A 62 10.29 -16.68 9.74
N PRO A 63 10.83 -17.91 9.72
CA PRO A 63 10.14 -19.09 10.24
C PRO A 63 9.60 -18.89 11.67
N GLY A 64 8.36 -19.31 11.92
CA GLY A 64 7.67 -19.12 13.19
C GLY A 64 6.84 -17.83 13.29
N THR A 65 6.91 -16.95 12.28
CA THR A 65 6.17 -15.68 12.29
C THR A 65 4.67 -15.90 12.06
N ALA A 66 3.83 -15.29 12.90
CA ALA A 66 2.38 -15.36 12.73
C ALA A 66 1.94 -14.66 11.45
N CYS A 67 1.01 -15.28 10.71
CA CYS A 67 0.49 -14.77 9.46
C CYS A 67 -1.02 -15.04 9.30
N MET A 68 -1.63 -14.34 8.36
CA MET A 68 -3.04 -14.51 8.00
C MET A 68 -3.17 -14.82 6.52
N LEU A 69 -4.03 -15.77 6.18
CA LEU A 69 -4.23 -16.25 4.82
C LEU A 69 -5.61 -15.91 4.30
N THR A 70 -5.72 -15.51 3.04
CA THR A 70 -7.01 -15.57 2.33
C THR A 70 -7.25 -16.99 1.83
N ASP A 71 -8.41 -17.56 2.16
CA ASP A 71 -8.91 -18.81 1.58
C ASP A 71 -9.73 -18.50 0.32
N TYR A 72 -9.26 -18.97 -0.84
CA TYR A 72 -10.00 -18.85 -2.09
C TYR A 72 -10.87 -20.08 -2.40
N GLY A 73 -10.85 -21.10 -1.55
CA GLY A 73 -11.45 -22.40 -1.81
C GLY A 73 -10.80 -23.12 -3.00
N LEU A 74 -11.53 -24.09 -3.55
CA LEU A 74 -11.12 -24.81 -4.76
C LEU A 74 -11.60 -24.03 -5.99
N ARG A 75 -10.71 -23.25 -6.61
CA ARG A 75 -11.01 -22.51 -7.85
C ARG A 75 -10.24 -23.10 -9.03
N PRO A 76 -10.89 -23.37 -10.19
CA PRO A 76 -10.24 -23.99 -11.35
C PRO A 76 -8.99 -23.25 -11.85
N ASN A 77 -8.97 -21.92 -11.74
CA ASN A 77 -7.90 -21.07 -12.26
C ASN A 77 -6.80 -20.76 -11.23
N ARG A 78 -6.85 -21.36 -10.03
CA ARG A 78 -5.86 -21.13 -8.97
C ARG A 78 -5.10 -22.42 -8.64
N LYS A 79 -3.77 -22.33 -8.66
CA LYS A 79 -2.89 -23.45 -8.27
C LYS A 79 -2.77 -23.63 -6.76
N THR A 80 -3.11 -22.61 -5.98
CA THR A 80 -3.12 -22.65 -4.51
C THR A 80 -4.49 -22.19 -3.99
N ARG A 81 -5.00 -22.92 -3.00
CA ARG A 81 -6.22 -22.55 -2.26
C ARG A 81 -5.99 -21.26 -1.47
N TYR A 82 -4.85 -21.15 -0.81
CA TYR A 82 -4.53 -20.02 0.06
C TYR A 82 -3.55 -19.04 -0.59
N ALA A 83 -3.62 -17.79 -0.17
CA ALA A 83 -2.58 -16.77 -0.38
C ALA A 83 -2.22 -16.12 0.96
N LEU A 84 -0.95 -15.78 1.13
CA LEU A 84 -0.46 -15.00 2.25
C LEU A 84 -0.95 -13.54 2.11
N THR A 85 -1.67 -13.06 3.12
CA THR A 85 -2.33 -11.73 3.08
C THR A 85 -1.68 -10.77 4.06
N LEU A 86 -1.54 -11.20 5.32
CA LEU A 86 -0.83 -10.45 6.35
C LEU A 86 0.28 -11.30 6.96
N ILE A 87 1.36 -10.67 7.39
CA ILE A 87 2.38 -11.27 8.25
C ILE A 87 2.71 -10.30 9.37
N ARG A 88 2.95 -10.80 10.59
CA ARG A 88 3.46 -9.95 11.68
C ARG A 88 4.89 -9.54 11.35
N ASN A 89 5.23 -8.29 11.58
CA ASN A 89 6.63 -7.88 11.61
C ASN A 89 7.28 -8.43 12.89
N PRO A 90 8.34 -9.26 12.81
CA PRO A 90 8.98 -9.82 14.00
C PRO A 90 9.56 -8.77 14.97
N LYS A 91 9.83 -7.55 14.52
CA LYS A 91 10.45 -6.49 15.33
C LYS A 91 9.45 -5.77 16.24
N ASP A 92 8.32 -5.36 15.68
CA ASP A 92 7.35 -4.46 16.33
C ASP A 92 5.94 -5.07 16.42
N THR A 93 5.77 -6.29 15.89
CA THR A 93 4.53 -7.04 15.84
C THR A 93 3.41 -6.38 15.04
N HIS A 94 3.59 -5.33 14.25
CA HIS A 94 2.50 -4.81 13.41
C HIS A 94 2.15 -5.79 12.28
N TRP A 95 0.89 -5.74 11.80
CA TRP A 95 0.51 -6.49 10.61
C TRP A 95 0.99 -5.76 9.36
N VAL A 96 1.74 -6.48 8.52
CA VAL A 96 2.17 -5.99 7.21
C VAL A 96 1.37 -6.69 6.13
N CYS A 97 0.76 -5.93 5.23
CA CYS A 97 0.09 -6.47 4.07
C CYS A 97 1.11 -6.91 3.01
N ILE A 98 1.00 -8.17 2.57
CA ILE A 98 1.90 -8.78 1.59
C ILE A 98 1.39 -8.60 0.16
N ASN A 99 0.11 -8.26 -0.01
CA ASN A 99 -0.43 -8.04 -1.35
C ASN A 99 -0.04 -6.66 -1.87
N THR A 100 0.92 -6.60 -2.80
CA THR A 100 1.40 -5.33 -3.36
C THR A 100 0.34 -4.55 -4.14
N GLN A 101 -0.79 -5.18 -4.50
CA GLN A 101 -1.91 -4.50 -5.15
C GLN A 101 -2.90 -3.89 -4.14
N GLN A 102 -2.75 -4.20 -2.84
CA GLN A 102 -3.68 -3.75 -1.80
C GLN A 102 -3.81 -2.23 -1.73
N PRO A 103 -2.72 -1.42 -1.83
CA PRO A 103 -2.83 0.04 -1.83
C PRO A 103 -3.72 0.58 -2.96
N ASN A 104 -3.52 0.11 -4.19
CA ASN A 104 -4.34 0.52 -5.33
C ASN A 104 -5.80 0.08 -5.18
N GLN A 105 -6.04 -1.15 -4.70
CA GLN A 105 -7.39 -1.65 -4.44
C GLN A 105 -8.11 -0.84 -3.36
N LEU A 106 -7.39 -0.47 -2.30
CA LEU A 106 -7.90 0.39 -1.23
C LEU A 106 -8.25 1.78 -1.76
N VAL A 107 -7.33 2.46 -2.44
CA VAL A 107 -7.57 3.79 -3.02
C VAL A 107 -8.74 3.77 -3.99
N LYS A 108 -8.83 2.76 -4.87
CA LYS A 108 -9.98 2.59 -5.76
C LYS A 108 -11.30 2.53 -5.01
N ARG A 109 -11.35 1.75 -3.92
CA ARG A 109 -12.56 1.61 -3.11
C ARG A 109 -12.93 2.92 -2.43
N LEU A 110 -11.96 3.59 -1.81
CA LEU A 110 -12.18 4.87 -1.14
C LEU A 110 -12.67 5.95 -2.12
N LEU A 111 -12.11 6.01 -3.33
CA LEU A 111 -12.60 6.89 -4.39
C LEU A 111 -14.05 6.57 -4.76
N LEU A 112 -14.38 5.31 -5.00
CA LEU A 112 -15.74 4.88 -5.39
C LEU A 112 -16.77 5.14 -4.28
N GLU A 113 -16.36 5.07 -3.02
CA GLU A 113 -17.20 5.30 -1.85
C GLU A 113 -17.23 6.78 -1.42
N GLY A 114 -16.41 7.66 -2.03
CA GLY A 114 -16.29 9.07 -1.66
C GLY A 114 -15.68 9.29 -0.27
N THR A 115 -14.82 8.37 0.18
CA THR A 115 -14.23 8.33 1.53
C THR A 115 -12.71 8.50 1.54
N LEU A 116 -12.10 8.74 0.39
CA LEU A 116 -10.67 9.07 0.30
C LEU A 116 -10.45 10.51 0.79
N PRO A 117 -9.64 10.75 1.84
CA PRO A 117 -9.37 12.10 2.33
C PRO A 117 -8.85 13.03 1.23
N GLY A 118 -9.49 14.19 1.05
CA GLY A 118 -9.11 15.20 0.04
C GLY A 118 -9.67 14.97 -1.37
N HIS A 119 -10.42 13.88 -1.56
CA HIS A 119 -10.95 13.43 -2.85
C HIS A 119 -12.44 13.01 -2.76
N GLU A 120 -13.17 13.48 -1.75
CA GLU A 120 -14.54 13.06 -1.43
C GLU A 120 -15.55 13.46 -2.52
N THR A 121 -15.25 14.51 -3.27
CA THR A 121 -16.10 15.03 -4.36
C THR A 121 -15.67 14.56 -5.75
N ASP A 122 -14.63 13.75 -5.85
CA ASP A 122 -14.13 13.29 -7.14
C ASP A 122 -15.12 12.32 -7.79
N THR A 123 -15.25 12.44 -9.11
CA THR A 123 -16.17 11.63 -9.93
C THR A 123 -15.41 10.95 -11.08
N LEU A 124 -16.12 10.24 -11.97
CA LEU A 124 -15.55 9.57 -13.15
C LEU A 124 -14.27 8.77 -12.87
N ILE A 125 -14.36 7.72 -12.05
CA ILE A 125 -13.18 6.97 -11.60
C ILE A 125 -12.77 5.93 -12.65
N LYS A 126 -11.65 6.19 -13.34
CA LYS A 126 -11.06 5.28 -14.34
C LYS A 126 -9.70 4.77 -13.87
N ALA A 127 -9.63 3.49 -13.52
CA ALA A 127 -8.38 2.84 -13.17
C ALA A 127 -7.50 2.54 -14.39
N GLU A 128 -6.19 2.43 -14.20
CA GLU A 128 -5.20 2.04 -15.23
C GLU A 128 -5.24 2.93 -16.48
N SER A 129 -5.39 4.24 -16.26
CA SER A 129 -5.57 5.21 -17.32
C SER A 129 -4.25 5.51 -18.04
N LYS A 130 -4.22 5.29 -19.35
CA LYS A 130 -3.02 5.52 -20.18
C LYS A 130 -2.84 7.01 -20.46
N TRP A 131 -1.63 7.50 -20.26
CA TRP A 131 -1.18 8.82 -20.70
C TRP A 131 0.31 8.73 -21.07
N GLY A 132 0.72 9.41 -22.16
CA GLY A 132 2.09 9.30 -22.67
C GLY A 132 2.52 7.86 -22.90
N GLN A 133 3.63 7.47 -22.27
CA GLN A 133 4.19 6.11 -22.32
C GLN A 133 3.94 5.31 -21.03
N SER A 134 3.08 5.79 -20.13
CA SER A 134 2.77 5.12 -18.86
C SER A 134 1.27 4.85 -18.70
N ARG A 135 0.95 4.12 -17.64
CA ARG A 135 -0.40 4.00 -17.11
C ARG A 135 -0.37 4.49 -15.68
N PHE A 136 -1.22 5.47 -15.41
CA PHE A 136 -1.45 5.98 -14.06
C PHE A 136 -2.55 5.18 -13.40
N ASP A 137 -2.46 5.07 -12.07
CA ASP A 137 -3.38 4.23 -11.31
C ASP A 137 -4.84 4.70 -11.46
N PHE A 138 -5.09 6.01 -11.43
CA PHE A 138 -6.42 6.58 -11.62
C PHE A 138 -6.43 7.86 -12.45
N LEU A 139 -7.48 8.01 -13.25
CA LEU A 139 -7.97 9.29 -13.76
C LEU A 139 -9.35 9.51 -13.15
N VAL A 140 -9.52 10.66 -12.52
CA VAL A 140 -10.80 11.12 -11.93
C VAL A 140 -11.19 12.47 -12.53
N ASP A 141 -12.42 12.89 -12.29
CA ASP A 141 -12.90 14.25 -12.52
C ASP A 141 -13.09 14.95 -11.17
N SER A 142 -12.25 15.94 -10.90
CA SER A 142 -12.32 16.78 -9.72
C SER A 142 -13.00 18.09 -10.09
N ASN A 143 -14.31 18.19 -9.85
CA ASN A 143 -15.11 19.40 -10.11
C ASN A 143 -15.02 19.91 -11.56
N GLY A 144 -15.11 19.01 -12.54
CA GLY A 144 -15.05 19.34 -13.97
C GLY A 144 -13.63 19.45 -14.55
N GLN A 145 -12.60 19.14 -13.75
CA GLN A 145 -11.22 19.05 -14.20
C GLN A 145 -10.70 17.62 -14.11
N GLN A 146 -10.14 17.13 -15.21
CA GLN A 146 -9.49 15.82 -15.24
C GLN A 146 -8.24 15.81 -14.35
N HIS A 147 -8.12 14.78 -13.50
CA HIS A 147 -7.11 14.68 -12.46
C HIS A 147 -6.49 13.27 -12.45
N PHE A 148 -5.19 13.18 -12.68
CA PHE A 148 -4.43 11.94 -12.52
C PHE A 148 -4.01 11.74 -11.05
N ILE A 149 -4.24 10.53 -10.53
CA ILE A 149 -3.75 10.11 -9.21
C ILE A 149 -2.86 8.88 -9.40
N GLU A 150 -1.60 9.00 -8.99
CA GLU A 150 -0.62 7.92 -8.99
C GLU A 150 -0.35 7.47 -7.56
N VAL A 151 -0.57 6.20 -7.27
CA VAL A 151 -0.41 5.59 -5.94
C VAL A 151 1.01 5.07 -5.76
N LYS A 152 1.61 5.39 -4.60
CA LYS A 152 2.90 4.86 -4.16
C LYS A 152 2.74 4.17 -2.81
N ALA A 153 3.02 2.87 -2.77
CA ALA A 153 2.99 2.11 -1.54
C ALA A 153 4.25 2.40 -0.70
N VAL A 154 4.08 2.79 0.57
CA VAL A 154 5.18 3.05 1.50
C VAL A 154 5.15 1.99 2.61
N SER A 155 6.14 1.09 2.59
CA SER A 155 6.32 0.01 3.58
C SER A 155 7.51 0.27 4.52
N LEU A 156 8.52 1.00 4.05
CA LEU A 156 9.69 1.38 4.82
C LEU A 156 9.34 2.56 5.73
N VAL A 157 9.52 2.38 7.03
CA VAL A 157 9.38 3.44 8.04
C VAL A 157 10.68 3.48 8.85
N ASP A 158 11.28 4.65 8.93
CA ASP A 158 12.43 4.95 9.76
C ASP A 158 11.99 5.60 11.08
N ASP A 159 12.24 4.90 12.18
CA ASP A 159 11.93 5.29 13.57
C ASP A 159 13.20 5.56 14.40
N THR A 160 14.38 5.57 13.77
CA THR A 160 15.67 5.61 14.48
C THR A 160 16.04 6.98 15.04
N HIS A 161 15.42 8.05 14.53
CA HIS A 161 15.86 9.43 14.77
C HIS A 161 14.74 10.39 15.23
N ALA A 162 13.50 9.93 15.35
CA ALA A 162 12.38 10.75 15.77
C ALA A 162 11.45 9.96 16.71
N PRO A 163 10.73 10.63 17.63
CA PRO A 163 9.77 9.95 18.51
C PRO A 163 8.60 9.31 17.75
N ASN A 164 8.41 9.68 16.47
CA ASN A 164 7.41 9.13 15.56
C ASN A 164 8.09 8.72 14.24
N GLY A 165 7.62 7.65 13.59
CA GLY A 165 8.24 7.12 12.38
C GLY A 165 8.07 8.02 11.16
N ARG A 166 8.99 7.92 10.21
CA ARG A 166 8.92 8.59 8.89
C ARG A 166 8.85 7.55 7.80
N GLY A 167 7.81 7.59 6.98
CA GLY A 167 7.71 6.74 5.80
C GLY A 167 8.75 7.16 4.75
N LEU A 168 9.49 6.21 4.19
CA LEU A 168 10.51 6.48 3.18
C LEU A 168 10.13 5.83 1.86
N PHE A 169 10.15 6.61 0.78
CA PHE A 169 9.92 6.09 -0.57
C PHE A 169 10.96 6.62 -1.59
N PRO A 170 11.52 5.76 -2.45
CA PRO A 170 11.29 4.32 -2.53
C PRO A 170 12.15 3.52 -1.54
N ASP A 171 11.85 2.23 -1.39
CA ASP A 171 12.64 1.24 -0.65
C ASP A 171 13.71 0.54 -1.53
N ALA A 172 13.63 0.71 -2.85
CA ALA A 172 14.64 0.34 -3.83
C ALA A 172 14.64 1.33 -5.02
N PRO A 173 15.75 1.47 -5.78
CA PRO A 173 15.78 2.35 -6.96
C PRO A 173 14.62 2.11 -7.94
N THR A 174 13.96 3.18 -8.40
CA THR A 174 12.70 3.12 -9.17
C THR A 174 12.70 4.02 -10.41
N VAL A 175 13.35 3.52 -11.46
CA VAL A 175 13.33 4.18 -12.80
C VAL A 175 11.90 4.39 -13.30
N ARG A 176 10.99 3.45 -13.02
CA ARG A 176 9.56 3.58 -13.37
C ARG A 176 8.91 4.74 -12.61
N GLY A 177 9.17 4.86 -11.32
CA GLY A 177 8.64 5.96 -10.49
C GLY A 177 9.11 7.32 -11.00
N THR A 178 10.39 7.48 -11.30
CA THR A 178 10.93 8.72 -11.88
C THR A 178 10.27 9.07 -13.21
N LYS A 179 10.09 8.08 -14.10
CA LYS A 179 9.41 8.28 -15.38
C LYS A 179 7.97 8.77 -15.17
N HIS A 180 7.23 8.14 -14.25
CA HIS A 180 5.85 8.52 -13.95
C HIS A 180 5.77 9.96 -13.43
N LEU A 181 6.69 10.40 -12.56
CA LEU A 181 6.72 11.79 -12.08
C LEU A 181 6.92 12.81 -13.23
N LYS A 182 7.86 12.55 -14.13
CA LYS A 182 8.09 13.41 -15.31
C LYS A 182 6.86 13.51 -16.19
N GLU A 183 6.19 12.38 -16.41
CA GLU A 183 4.95 12.31 -17.17
C GLU A 183 3.79 13.05 -16.46
N LEU A 184 3.69 12.99 -15.13
CA LEU A 184 2.71 13.80 -14.37
C LEU A 184 2.99 15.30 -14.48
N ILE A 185 4.26 15.72 -14.42
CA ILE A 185 4.66 17.12 -14.62
C ILE A 185 4.20 17.61 -15.99
N GLU A 186 4.46 16.85 -17.05
CA GLU A 186 4.08 17.21 -18.41
C GLU A 186 2.54 17.24 -18.56
N ALA A 187 1.83 16.24 -18.05
CA ALA A 187 0.36 16.22 -18.03
C ALA A 187 -0.22 17.47 -17.35
N HIS A 188 0.36 17.86 -16.22
CA HIS A 188 -0.11 19.00 -15.44
C HIS A 188 0.19 20.34 -16.13
N THR A 189 1.45 20.57 -16.48
CA THR A 189 1.94 21.88 -16.93
C THR A 189 1.62 22.19 -18.39
N HIS A 190 1.49 21.17 -19.26
CA HIS A 190 1.32 21.37 -20.70
C HIS A 190 -0.05 20.94 -21.23
N HIS A 191 -0.81 20.15 -20.46
CA HIS A 191 -2.09 19.60 -20.90
C HIS A 191 -3.27 19.92 -19.97
N GLY A 192 -3.04 20.66 -18.89
CA GLY A 192 -4.09 21.19 -18.01
C GLY A 192 -4.75 20.15 -17.10
N TYR A 193 -4.18 18.94 -16.99
CA TYR A 193 -4.61 17.96 -16.01
C TYR A 193 -4.25 18.45 -14.60
N ARG A 194 -5.06 18.15 -13.59
CA ARG A 194 -4.55 18.09 -12.21
C ARG A 194 -3.75 16.79 -12.07
N ALA A 195 -2.76 16.77 -11.19
CA ALA A 195 -1.98 15.58 -10.89
C ALA A 195 -1.68 15.51 -9.40
N THR A 196 -1.85 14.33 -8.79
CA THR A 196 -1.47 14.03 -7.42
C THR A 196 -0.68 12.72 -7.37
N VAL A 197 0.40 12.71 -6.59
CA VAL A 197 1.06 11.48 -6.11
C VAL A 197 0.53 11.19 -4.71
N LEU A 198 -0.17 10.07 -4.57
CA LEU A 198 -0.76 9.63 -3.31
C LEU A 198 0.09 8.50 -2.71
N PHE A 199 0.80 8.82 -1.63
CA PHE A 199 1.54 7.84 -0.85
C PHE A 199 0.60 7.13 0.13
N VAL A 200 0.57 5.79 0.05
CA VAL A 200 -0.21 4.95 0.96
C VAL A 200 0.77 4.27 1.91
N ILE A 201 0.84 4.79 3.13
CA ILE A 201 1.68 4.22 4.18
C ILE A 201 0.98 3.00 4.75
N GLN A 202 1.61 1.85 4.60
CA GLN A 202 1.07 0.55 5.02
C GLN A 202 1.40 0.19 6.48
N ARG A 203 1.69 1.21 7.29
CA ARG A 203 1.98 1.14 8.72
C ARG A 203 1.35 2.35 9.42
N ASP A 204 0.98 2.20 10.68
CA ASP A 204 0.29 3.22 11.48
C ASP A 204 1.21 4.05 12.38
N ASP A 205 2.49 3.72 12.41
CA ASP A 205 3.52 4.37 13.22
C ASP A 205 4.28 5.51 12.51
N ALA A 206 4.02 5.71 11.21
CA ALA A 206 4.56 6.85 10.47
C ALA A 206 3.71 8.12 10.67
N VAL A 207 4.32 9.30 10.72
CA VAL A 207 3.62 10.60 10.79
C VAL A 207 3.90 11.51 9.60
N SER A 208 4.73 11.07 8.66
CA SER A 208 5.06 11.76 7.43
C SER A 208 5.57 10.78 6.38
N VAL A 209 5.71 11.26 5.14
CA VAL A 209 6.49 10.60 4.08
C VAL A 209 7.64 11.51 3.67
N GLU A 210 8.81 10.94 3.44
CA GLU A 210 9.97 11.62 2.86
C GLU A 210 10.51 10.84 1.66
N ALA A 211 11.06 11.55 0.68
CA ALA A 211 11.81 10.93 -0.39
C ALA A 211 13.08 10.27 0.15
N ASN A 212 13.31 9.00 -0.20
CA ASN A 212 14.48 8.26 0.24
C ASN A 212 15.69 8.56 -0.65
N VAL A 213 16.31 9.72 -0.44
CA VAL A 213 17.47 10.21 -1.21
C VAL A 213 18.63 9.19 -1.22
N SER A 214 18.84 8.48 -0.11
CA SER A 214 19.91 7.49 0.01
C SER A 214 19.72 6.29 -0.94
N THR A 215 18.46 5.95 -1.23
CA THR A 215 18.10 4.80 -2.06
C THR A 215 17.93 5.19 -3.52
N ASP A 216 17.27 6.32 -3.80
CA ASP A 216 17.10 6.83 -5.15
C ASP A 216 17.14 8.37 -5.20
N PRO A 217 18.34 8.96 -5.35
CA PRO A 217 18.49 10.41 -5.40
C PRO A 217 17.84 11.01 -6.66
N THR A 218 17.71 10.23 -7.74
CA THR A 218 17.06 10.70 -8.98
C THR A 218 15.56 10.81 -8.78
N PHE A 219 14.92 9.80 -8.17
CA PHE A 219 13.51 9.88 -7.81
C PHE A 219 13.24 11.06 -6.88
N ALA A 220 14.06 11.24 -5.83
CA ALA A 220 13.89 12.33 -4.88
C ALA A 220 13.95 13.71 -5.55
N ALA A 221 14.98 13.96 -6.37
CA ALA A 221 15.09 15.20 -7.13
C ALA A 221 13.88 15.44 -8.06
N THR A 222 13.42 14.39 -8.76
CA THR A 222 12.23 14.50 -9.63
C THR A 222 10.93 14.70 -8.83
N LEU A 223 10.84 14.21 -7.59
CA LEU A 223 9.68 14.46 -6.71
C LEU A 223 9.65 15.94 -6.28
N THR A 224 10.81 16.52 -5.95
CA THR A 224 10.94 17.97 -5.71
C THR A 224 10.53 18.77 -6.94
N GLU A 225 11.00 18.39 -8.15
CA GLU A 225 10.59 19.03 -9.40
C GLU A 225 9.06 18.94 -9.61
N ALA A 226 8.45 17.78 -9.32
CA ALA A 226 7.01 17.59 -9.43
C ALA A 226 6.23 18.51 -8.49
N CYS A 227 6.65 18.60 -7.22
CA CYS A 227 6.06 19.50 -6.25
C CYS A 227 6.16 20.97 -6.70
N GLN A 228 7.34 21.38 -7.19
CA GLN A 228 7.56 22.75 -7.69
C GLN A 228 6.73 23.07 -8.94
N ALA A 229 6.46 22.08 -9.78
CA ALA A 229 5.62 22.21 -10.96
C ALA A 229 4.12 22.27 -10.64
N GLY A 230 3.71 22.02 -9.39
CA GLY A 230 2.29 22.05 -8.96
C GLY A 230 1.62 20.68 -8.87
N VAL A 231 2.35 19.58 -9.03
CA VAL A 231 1.82 18.22 -8.75
C VAL A 231 1.59 18.10 -7.24
N GLY A 232 0.37 17.72 -6.85
CA GLY A 232 0.00 17.50 -5.46
C GLY A 232 0.75 16.31 -4.86
N LEU A 233 1.23 16.43 -3.63
CA LEU A 233 1.84 15.35 -2.88
C LEU A 233 1.02 15.10 -1.62
N GLU A 234 0.44 13.91 -1.52
CA GLU A 234 -0.48 13.57 -0.45
C GLU A 234 -0.09 12.22 0.16
N ALA A 235 -0.32 12.03 1.45
CA ALA A 235 -0.09 10.76 2.11
C ALA A 235 -1.26 10.37 3.00
N ILE A 236 -1.71 9.12 2.89
CA ILE A 236 -2.63 8.50 3.83
C ILE A 236 -1.93 7.41 4.60
N ARG A 237 -2.40 7.18 5.83
CA ARG A 237 -1.88 6.15 6.72
C ARG A 237 -2.89 5.04 6.93
N VAL A 238 -2.43 3.80 6.89
CA VAL A 238 -3.27 2.60 6.97
C VAL A 238 -2.79 1.69 8.10
N HIS A 239 -3.72 1.35 9.00
CA HIS A 239 -3.52 0.32 10.02
C HIS A 239 -4.18 -0.98 9.57
N TYR A 240 -3.44 -2.09 9.54
CA TYR A 240 -3.98 -3.40 9.17
C TYR A 240 -4.34 -4.24 10.40
N THR A 241 -5.50 -4.90 10.35
CA THR A 241 -5.90 -5.95 11.29
C THR A 241 -6.35 -7.19 10.51
N PRO A 242 -6.52 -8.36 11.14
CA PRO A 242 -7.04 -9.55 10.46
C PRO A 242 -8.42 -9.36 9.79
N GLU A 243 -9.21 -8.40 10.27
CA GLU A 243 -10.55 -8.07 9.77
C GLU A 243 -10.50 -7.13 8.55
N GLY A 244 -9.45 -6.33 8.40
CA GLY A 244 -9.37 -5.34 7.33
C GLY A 244 -8.29 -4.29 7.55
N MET A 245 -8.58 -3.09 7.09
CA MET A 245 -7.67 -1.96 7.19
C MET A 245 -8.42 -0.69 7.58
N THR A 246 -7.85 0.10 8.47
CA THR A 246 -8.37 1.40 8.86
C THR A 246 -7.52 2.50 8.26
N VAL A 247 -8.14 3.38 7.49
CA VAL A 247 -7.51 4.55 6.90
C VAL A 247 -7.71 5.73 7.85
N HIS A 248 -6.63 6.36 8.26
CA HIS A 248 -6.71 7.56 9.10
C HIS A 248 -7.31 8.72 8.30
N PRO A 249 -8.13 9.58 8.94
CA PRO A 249 -8.86 10.65 8.25
C PRO A 249 -7.95 11.81 7.84
N GLU A 250 -6.79 11.95 8.45
CA GLU A 250 -5.85 13.05 8.21
C GLU A 250 -4.85 12.69 7.12
N LEU A 251 -4.67 13.61 6.16
CA LEU A 251 -3.53 13.57 5.27
C LEU A 251 -2.26 13.91 6.06
N LEU A 252 -1.21 13.12 5.84
CA LEU A 252 0.10 13.33 6.44
C LEU A 252 0.97 14.20 5.53
N PRO A 253 1.90 14.98 6.12
CA PRO A 253 2.83 15.77 5.34
C PRO A 253 3.76 14.88 4.50
N VAL A 254 4.04 15.34 3.28
CA VAL A 254 5.02 14.74 2.37
C VAL A 254 6.17 15.73 2.16
N TYR A 255 7.39 15.28 2.38
CA TYR A 255 8.61 16.06 2.17
C TYR A 255 9.42 15.48 1.00
N THR A 256 10.00 16.36 0.19
CA THR A 256 10.83 16.00 -0.97
C THR A 256 12.30 16.31 -0.73
#